data_AF-A0A8B4QAP5-F1
#
_entry.id   AF-A0A8B4QAP5-F1
#
_cell.length_a   1.000
_cell.length_b   1.000
_cell.length_c   1.000
_cell.angle_alpha   90.00
_cell.angle_beta   90.00
_cell.angle_gamma   90.00
#
_symmetry.space_group_name_H-M   'P 1'
#
loop_
_entity.id
_entity.type
_entity.pdbx_description
1 polymer ?
#
loop_
_entity_poly.entity_id
_entity_poly.type
_entity_poly.pdbx_seq_one_letter_code
_entity_poly.pdbx_strand_id
1 'polypeptide(L)'
;MKKFLIVLCSLLIIVGCIFGYISFKKNYVKNEVLDHLINKKMVNKEDIEEIEPFIANLSGDQNYQVYVKVKNDPKKYYYYKNSKKDKVILESYELNGKEYFVDK
;
A
#
# COMPACT_ATOMS: atom_id res chain seq x y z
N MET A 1 -32.48 23.68 14.49
CA MET A 1 -31.43 24.08 13.52
C MET A 1 -30.01 23.89 14.06
N LYS A 2 -29.60 24.56 15.16
CA LYS A 2 -28.22 24.41 15.72
C LYS A 2 -27.83 22.95 16.02
N LYS A 3 -28.72 22.16 16.63
CA LYS A 3 -28.49 20.72 16.92
C LYS A 3 -28.29 19.88 15.64
N PHE A 4 -29.06 20.15 14.60
CA PHE A 4 -28.93 19.45 13.31
C PHE A 4 -27.60 19.81 12.61
N LEU A 5 -27.21 21.09 12.64
CA LEU A 5 -25.93 21.54 12.09
C LEU A 5 -24.74 20.85 12.81
N ILE A 6 -24.80 20.74 14.14
CA ILE A 6 -23.77 20.04 14.91
C ILE A 6 -23.68 18.58 14.49
N VAL A 7 -24.81 17.88 14.35
CA VAL A 7 -24.83 16.47 13.91
C VAL A 7 -24.23 16.33 12.50
N LEU A 8 -24.59 17.21 11.57
CA LEU A 8 -24.06 17.21 10.20
C LEU A 8 -22.55 17.48 10.18
N CYS A 9 -22.06 18.46 10.92
CA CYS A 9 -20.64 18.73 11.05
C CYS A 9 -19.88 17.54 11.64
N SER A 10 -20.42 16.91 12.69
CA SER A 10 -19.81 15.71 13.28
C SER A 10 -19.70 14.57 12.27
N LEU A 11 -20.73 14.33 11.45
CA LEU A 11 -20.70 13.32 10.40
C LEU A 11 -19.62 13.62 9.35
N LEU A 12 -19.51 14.87 8.92
CA LEU A 12 -18.48 15.30 7.96
C LEU A 12 -17.06 15.12 8.51
N ILE A 13 -16.85 15.41 9.79
CA ILE A 13 -15.55 15.18 10.46
C ILE A 13 -15.22 13.69 10.47
N ILE A 14 -16.17 12.83 10.84
CA ILE A 14 -15.96 11.37 10.87
C ILE A 14 -15.55 10.86 9.49
N VAL A 15 -16.28 11.26 8.45
CA VAL A 15 -15.99 10.87 7.06
C VAL A 15 -14.59 11.38 6.66
N GLY A 16 -14.28 12.64 6.98
CA GLY A 16 -12.96 13.23 6.73
C GLY A 16 -11.82 12.47 7.43
N CYS A 17 -12.01 12.07 8.68
CA CYS A 17 -11.05 11.27 9.42
C CYS A 17 -10.82 9.89 8.78
N ILE A 18 -11.88 9.23 8.29
CA ILE A 18 -11.77 7.93 7.62
C ILE A 18 -10.94 8.07 6.33
N PHE A 19 -11.30 9.02 5.46
CA PHE A 19 -10.55 9.26 4.22
C PHE A 19 -9.11 9.69 4.48
N GLY A 20 -8.90 10.55 5.48
CA GLY A 20 -7.58 10.98 5.91
C GLY A 20 -6.71 9.81 6.36
N TYR A 21 -7.25 8.92 7.20
CA TYR A 21 -6.55 7.72 7.66
C TYR A 21 -6.20 6.78 6.50
N ILE A 22 -7.13 6.52 5.58
CA ILE A 22 -6.87 5.66 4.41
C ILE A 22 -5.75 6.24 3.55
N SER A 23 -5.83 7.54 3.23
CA SER A 23 -4.81 8.24 2.44
C SER A 23 -3.43 8.19 3.11
N PHE A 24 -3.39 8.49 4.42
CA PHE A 24 -2.18 8.38 5.22
C PHE A 24 -1.58 6.97 5.17
N LYS A 25 -2.37 5.93 5.44
CA LYS A 25 -1.90 4.53 5.47
C LYS A 25 -1.37 4.09 4.10
N LYS A 26 -2.05 4.45 3.00
CA LYS A 26 -1.58 4.17 1.63
C LYS A 26 -0.21 4.80 1.35
N ASN A 27 -0.04 6.09 1.67
CA ASN A 27 1.22 6.80 1.45
C ASN A 27 2.34 6.28 2.35
N TYR A 28 2.03 5.97 3.60
CA TYR A 28 2.98 5.37 4.54
C TYR A 28 3.51 4.04 4.02
N VAL A 29 2.63 3.09 3.62
CA VAL A 29 3.07 1.78 3.11
C VAL A 29 3.87 1.95 1.81
N LYS A 30 3.44 2.86 0.90
CA LYS A 30 4.20 3.20 -0.31
C LYS A 30 5.65 3.59 0.01
N ASN A 31 5.82 4.50 0.96
CA ASN A 31 7.14 5.01 1.33
C ASN A 31 8.01 3.92 1.96
N GLU A 32 7.44 3.08 2.84
CA GLU A 32 8.14 1.94 3.43
C GLU A 32 8.60 0.92 2.37
N VAL A 33 7.75 0.63 1.38
CA VAL A 33 8.10 -0.27 0.27
C VAL A 33 9.18 0.35 -0.61
N LEU A 34 9.08 1.63 -0.93
CA LEU A 34 10.11 2.34 -1.70
C LEU A 34 11.47 2.32 -0.98
N ASP A 35 11.48 2.62 0.32
CA ASP A 35 12.67 2.54 1.16
C ASP A 35 13.27 1.12 1.17
N HIS A 36 12.42 0.10 1.34
CA HIS A 36 12.85 -1.29 1.28
C HIS A 36 13.51 -1.65 -0.06
N LEU A 37 12.92 -1.22 -1.17
CA LEU A 37 13.46 -1.52 -2.50
C LEU A 37 14.82 -0.87 -2.73
N ILE A 38 14.94 0.42 -2.40
CA ILE A 38 16.17 1.18 -2.62
C ILE A 38 17.27 0.73 -1.66
N ASN A 39 16.97 0.69 -0.36
CA ASN A 39 18.01 0.54 0.67
C ASN A 39 18.29 -0.92 1.05
N LYS A 40 17.32 -1.83 0.91
CA LYS A 40 17.50 -3.25 1.29
C LYS A 40 17.62 -4.18 0.09
N LYS A 41 16.90 -3.90 -1.01
CA LYS A 41 16.99 -4.69 -2.25
C LYS A 41 17.94 -4.09 -3.28
N MET A 42 18.50 -2.89 -3.03
CA MET A 42 19.45 -2.21 -3.90
C MET A 42 18.90 -1.98 -5.33
N VAL A 43 17.59 -1.77 -5.45
CA VAL A 43 16.96 -1.39 -6.72
C VAL A 43 17.20 0.11 -6.94
N ASN A 44 17.77 0.49 -8.08
CA ASN A 44 17.91 1.91 -8.40
C ASN A 44 16.53 2.54 -8.53
N LYS A 45 16.35 3.71 -7.91
CA LYS A 45 15.09 4.44 -7.97
C LYS A 45 14.64 4.74 -9.41
N GLU A 46 15.60 4.96 -10.30
CA GLU A 46 15.38 5.24 -11.73
C GLU A 46 14.88 4.01 -12.51
N ASP A 47 15.09 2.80 -11.97
CA ASP A 47 14.63 1.54 -12.55
C ASP A 47 13.22 1.18 -12.09
N ILE A 48 12.66 1.87 -11.10
CA ILE A 48 11.26 1.70 -10.70
C ILE A 48 10.38 2.45 -11.70
N GLU A 49 9.68 1.71 -12.56
CA GLU A 49 8.77 2.26 -13.58
C GLU A 49 7.46 2.75 -12.93
N GLU A 50 6.93 1.98 -11.99
CA GLU A 50 5.63 2.23 -11.39
C GLU A 50 5.61 1.77 -9.93
N ILE A 51 5.01 2.59 -9.06
CA ILE A 51 4.83 2.28 -7.63
C ILE A 51 3.53 2.88 -7.09
N GLU A 52 2.54 2.02 -6.88
CA GLU A 52 1.17 2.44 -6.60
C GLU A 52 0.58 1.73 -5.38
N PRO A 53 0.15 2.48 -4.35
CA PRO A 53 -0.55 1.90 -3.23
C PRO A 53 -2.03 1.66 -3.58
N PHE A 54 -2.59 0.54 -3.13
CA PHE A 54 -4.00 0.18 -3.33
C PHE A 54 -4.58 -0.59 -2.14
N ILE A 55 -5.90 -0.76 -2.14
CA ILE A 55 -6.62 -1.56 -1.14
C ILE A 55 -6.95 -2.92 -1.76
N ALA A 56 -6.44 -4.00 -1.18
CA ALA A 56 -6.52 -5.35 -1.72
C ALA A 56 -7.75 -6.15 -1.25
N ASN A 57 -8.58 -5.58 -0.36
CA ASN A 57 -9.71 -6.27 0.30
C ASN A 57 -9.28 -7.53 1.07
N LEU A 58 -8.08 -7.48 1.67
CA LEU A 58 -7.54 -8.53 2.53
C LEU A 58 -7.64 -8.11 4.01
N SER A 59 -7.40 -9.06 4.90
CA SER A 59 -7.44 -8.77 6.34
C SER A 59 -6.16 -8.08 6.82
N GLY A 60 -6.28 -7.17 7.79
CA GLY A 60 -5.14 -6.57 8.47
C GLY A 60 -4.23 -5.74 7.56
N ASP A 61 -2.92 -5.86 7.76
CA ASP A 61 -1.91 -5.08 7.01
C ASP A 61 -1.87 -5.40 5.51
N GLN A 62 -2.20 -6.64 5.13
CA GLN A 62 -2.26 -7.06 3.72
C GLN A 62 -3.36 -6.32 2.94
N ASN A 63 -4.30 -5.66 3.63
CA ASN A 63 -5.29 -4.83 2.96
C ASN A 63 -4.65 -3.64 2.23
N TYR A 64 -3.52 -3.15 2.71
CA TYR A 64 -2.82 -2.00 2.14
C TYR A 64 -1.56 -2.50 1.45
N GLN A 65 -1.66 -2.69 0.13
CA GLN A 65 -0.56 -3.17 -0.69
C GLN A 65 0.02 -2.07 -1.56
N VAL A 66 1.21 -2.34 -2.07
CA VAL A 66 1.94 -1.51 -3.02
C VAL A 66 2.32 -2.40 -4.19
N TYR A 67 1.75 -2.06 -5.34
CA TYR A 67 2.16 -2.60 -6.62
C TYR A 67 3.48 -1.93 -7.04
N VAL A 68 4.39 -2.72 -7.59
CA VAL A 68 5.71 -2.27 -8.06
C VAL A 68 6.02 -2.92 -9.40
N LYS A 69 6.43 -2.09 -10.36
CA LYS A 69 6.98 -2.52 -11.65
C LYS A 69 8.39 -1.98 -11.82
N VAL A 70 9.31 -2.86 -12.20
CA VAL A 70 10.73 -2.52 -12.43
C VAL A 70 11.02 -2.63 -13.92
N LYS A 71 11.79 -1.69 -14.46
CA LYS A 71 12.19 -1.67 -15.87
C LYS A 71 12.91 -2.98 -16.23
N ASN A 72 12.58 -3.51 -17.41
CA ASN A 72 13.16 -4.74 -17.95
C ASN A 72 12.92 -6.00 -17.08
N ASP A 73 12.07 -5.93 -16.05
CA ASP A 73 11.58 -7.10 -15.32
C ASP A 73 10.14 -7.38 -15.76
N PRO A 74 9.83 -8.56 -16.32
CA PRO A 74 8.46 -8.90 -16.72
C PRO A 74 7.52 -9.10 -15.53
N LYS A 75 8.04 -9.15 -14.30
CA LYS A 75 7.22 -9.37 -13.09
C LYS A 75 6.59 -8.07 -12.60
N LYS A 76 5.36 -8.21 -12.12
CA LYS A 76 4.68 -7.21 -11.29
C LYS A 76 4.71 -7.70 -9.86
N TYR A 77 5.14 -6.86 -8.92
CA TYR A 77 5.31 -7.26 -7.53
C TYR A 77 4.29 -6.58 -6.63
N TYR A 78 3.82 -7.31 -5.63
CA TYR A 78 2.84 -6.84 -4.66
C TYR A 78 3.42 -6.96 -3.25
N TYR A 79 3.67 -5.81 -2.62
CA TYR A 79 4.27 -5.74 -1.30
C TYR A 79 3.29 -5.18 -0.27
N TYR A 80 3.48 -5.53 1.00
CA TYR A 80 2.81 -4.86 2.13
C TYR A 80 3.78 -4.66 3.29
N LYS A 81 3.45 -3.75 4.21
CA LYS A 81 4.18 -3.54 5.47
C LYS A 81 3.50 -4.32 6.58
N ASN A 82 4.16 -5.35 7.08
CA ASN A 82 3.75 -6.06 8.30
C ASN A 82 4.11 -5.22 9.53
N SER A 83 3.11 -4.62 10.17
CA SER A 83 3.27 -3.73 11.32
C SER A 83 3.75 -4.47 12.57
N LYS A 84 3.42 -5.77 12.72
CA LYS A 84 3.83 -6.58 13.89
C LYS A 84 5.31 -6.94 13.85
N LYS A 85 5.82 -7.29 12.67
CA LYS A 85 7.22 -7.67 12.46
C LYS A 85 8.11 -6.48 12.08
N ASP A 86 7.49 -5.31 11.88
CA ASP A 86 8.10 -4.10 11.35
C ASP A 86 8.87 -4.31 10.02
N LYS A 87 8.30 -5.13 9.11
CA LYS A 87 8.97 -5.56 7.87
C LYS A 87 8.08 -5.37 6.65
N VAL A 88 8.70 -4.98 5.55
CA VAL A 88 8.09 -5.07 4.20
C VAL A 88 8.21 -6.52 3.73
N ILE A 89 7.10 -7.07 3.26
CA ILE A 89 6.96 -8.46 2.81
C ILE A 89 6.46 -8.44 1.36
N LEU A 90 7.06 -9.29 0.53
CA LEU A 90 6.56 -9.59 -0.81
C LEU A 90 5.42 -10.61 -0.66
N GLU A 91 4.19 -10.21 -0.96
CA GLU A 91 3.01 -11.08 -0.91
C GLU A 91 2.99 -12.03 -2.10
N SER A 92 3.06 -11.45 -3.30
CA SER A 92 2.98 -12.16 -4.56
C SER A 92 3.71 -11.41 -5.68
N TYR A 93 3.94 -12.12 -6.77
CA TYR A 93 4.28 -11.50 -8.05
C TYR A 93 3.47 -12.12 -9.18
N GLU A 94 3.12 -11.30 -10.17
CA GLU A 94 2.51 -11.76 -11.42
C GLU A 94 3.59 -11.86 -12.50
N LEU A 95 3.62 -12.98 -13.22
CA LEU A 95 4.44 -13.19 -14.40
C LEU A 95 3.57 -13.83 -15.49
N ASN A 96 3.49 -13.18 -16.65
CA ASN A 96 2.71 -13.64 -17.80
C ASN A 96 1.23 -13.92 -17.45
N GLY A 97 0.62 -13.03 -16.65
CA GLY A 97 -0.78 -13.16 -16.23
C GLY A 97 -1.04 -14.24 -15.17
N LYS A 98 0.01 -14.91 -14.67
CA LYS A 98 -0.09 -15.88 -13.58
C LYS A 98 0.51 -15.32 -12.31
N GLU A 99 -0.26 -15.39 -11.23
CA GLU A 99 0.17 -14.95 -9.90
C GLU A 99 0.87 -16.06 -9.12
N TYR A 100 1.94 -15.71 -8.43
CA TYR A 100 2.76 -16.57 -7.61
C TYR A 100 2.85 -15.99 -6.20
N PHE A 101 2.31 -16.70 -5.21
CA PHE A 101 2.35 -16.30 -3.80
C PHE A 101 3.65 -16.77 -3.16
N VAL A 102 4.29 -15.89 -2.38
CA VAL A 102 5.60 -16.18 -1.78
C VAL A 102 5.48 -16.83 -0.40
N ASP A 103 4.42 -16.51 0.34
CA ASP A 103 4.23 -16.89 1.76
C ASP A 103 3.16 -18.01 1.95
N LYS A 104 2.99 -18.91 0.98
CA LYS A 104 2.08 -20.08 1.08
C LYS A 104 2.81 -21.42 1.11
#